data_AF-A0A920GGH7-F1
#
_entry.id   AF-A0A920GGH7-F1
#
_cell.length_a   1.000
_cell.length_b   1.000
_cell.length_c   1.000
_cell.angle_alpha   90.00
_cell.angle_beta   90.00
_cell.angle_gamma   90.00
#
_symmetry.space_group_name_H-M   'P 1'
#
loop_
_entity.id
_entity.type
_entity.pdbx_description
1 polymer ?
#
loop_
_entity_poly.entity_id
_entity_poly.type
_entity_poly.pdbx_seq_one_letter_code
_entity_poly.pdbx_strand_id
1 'polypeptide(L)'
;MLCTVTIHTKVLADSLPRQLTQSDYHEFSKERAEIGQFLFYDKILSGNRNISCGTCHHPRFGGADGLSLGIGEGGIGVGPDRVPGTGDDKIKKRIPRNATALWNLAAKIFKFYSMMDDFR
;
A
#
# COMPACT_ATOMS: atom_id res chain seq x y z
N MET A 1 55.90 -18.63 -16.92
CA MET A 1 54.68 -19.04 -16.19
C MET A 1 53.62 -17.96 -16.45
N LEU A 2 52.96 -18.04 -17.61
CA LEU A 2 51.91 -17.10 -18.03
C LEU A 2 50.58 -17.79 -17.78
N CYS A 3 49.81 -17.32 -16.79
CA CYS A 3 48.36 -17.52 -16.80
C CYS A 3 47.71 -16.65 -15.72
N THR A 4 46.99 -15.61 -16.13
CA THR A 4 45.57 -15.43 -15.74
C THR A 4 45.00 -14.24 -16.49
N VAL A 5 44.20 -14.53 -17.52
CA VAL A 5 43.28 -13.56 -18.11
C VAL A 5 42.12 -13.40 -17.14
N THR A 6 41.99 -12.24 -16.50
CA THR A 6 40.83 -11.90 -15.68
C THR A 6 39.69 -11.47 -16.61
N ILE A 7 38.77 -12.39 -16.91
CA ILE A 7 37.55 -12.05 -17.65
C ILE A 7 36.65 -11.26 -16.70
N HIS A 8 36.58 -9.95 -16.90
CA HIS A 8 35.57 -9.10 -16.27
C HIS A 8 34.29 -9.21 -17.10
N THR A 9 33.38 -10.10 -16.72
CA THR A 9 32.02 -10.07 -17.25
C THR A 9 31.34 -8.81 -16.71
N LYS A 10 31.14 -7.82 -17.58
CA LYS A 10 30.27 -6.68 -17.29
C LYS A 10 28.86 -7.24 -17.06
N VAL A 11 28.37 -7.16 -15.82
CA VAL A 11 26.95 -7.36 -15.53
C VAL A 11 26.21 -6.18 -16.14
N LEU A 12 25.56 -6.40 -17.29
CA LEU A 12 24.67 -5.41 -17.88
C LEU A 12 23.35 -5.46 -17.10
N ALA A 13 22.95 -4.34 -16.52
CA ALA A 13 21.60 -4.20 -16.00
C ALA A 13 20.62 -4.38 -17.17
N ASP A 14 19.64 -5.26 -16.99
CA ASP A 14 18.57 -5.44 -17.95
C ASP A 14 17.81 -4.12 -18.14
N SER A 15 17.21 -3.90 -19.31
CA SER A 15 16.50 -2.66 -19.58
C SER A 15 15.31 -2.51 -18.62
N LEU A 16 15.12 -1.31 -18.05
CA LEU A 16 13.98 -1.03 -17.18
C LEU A 16 12.65 -1.31 -17.91
N PRO A 17 11.61 -1.76 -17.19
CA PRO A 17 10.30 -1.97 -17.80
C PRO A 17 9.74 -0.66 -18.36
N ARG A 18 8.93 -0.77 -19.42
CA ARG A 18 8.19 0.37 -19.98
C ARG A 18 7.32 1.02 -18.89
N GLN A 19 7.27 2.35 -18.89
CA GLN A 19 6.36 3.13 -18.04
C GLN A 19 4.88 2.78 -18.32
N LEU A 20 4.07 2.68 -17.27
CA LEU A 20 2.63 2.44 -17.40
C LEU A 20 1.92 3.64 -18.01
N THR A 21 0.93 3.39 -18.84
CA THR A 21 0.04 4.38 -19.47
C THR A 21 -1.41 4.16 -19.04
N GLN A 22 -2.30 5.12 -19.30
CA GLN A 22 -3.71 5.01 -18.91
C GLN A 22 -4.38 3.74 -19.46
N SER A 23 -4.00 3.29 -20.66
CA SER A 23 -4.48 2.04 -21.27
C SER A 23 -4.17 0.79 -20.45
N ASP A 24 -3.13 0.83 -19.60
CA ASP A 24 -2.74 -0.26 -18.71
C ASP A 24 -3.69 -0.39 -17.49
N TYR A 25 -4.64 0.54 -17.30
CA TYR A 25 -5.60 0.56 -16.19
C TYR A 25 -7.05 0.39 -16.66
N HIS A 26 -7.94 0.01 -15.75
CA HIS A 26 -9.38 -0.04 -16.00
C HIS A 26 -9.98 1.37 -16.11
N GLU A 27 -10.96 1.55 -17.00
CA GLU A 27 -11.73 2.79 -17.10
C GLU A 27 -12.53 3.03 -15.81
N PHE A 28 -12.62 4.29 -15.39
CA PHE A 28 -13.34 4.68 -14.17
C PHE A 28 -14.03 6.04 -14.35
N SER A 29 -15.09 6.29 -13.58
CA SER A 29 -15.74 7.60 -13.54
C SER A 29 -14.96 8.54 -12.62
N LYS A 30 -14.72 9.77 -13.09
CA LYS A 30 -14.02 10.80 -12.33
C LYS A 30 -14.78 11.19 -11.07
N GLU A 31 -16.10 11.31 -11.17
CA GLU A 31 -17.00 11.65 -10.06
C GLU A 31 -16.94 10.57 -8.96
N ARG A 32 -16.90 9.29 -9.37
CA ARG A 32 -16.74 8.17 -8.41
C ARG A 32 -15.35 8.18 -7.78
N ALA A 33 -14.31 8.54 -8.53
CA ALA A 33 -12.95 8.67 -7.99
C ALA A 33 -12.85 9.82 -6.95
N GLU A 34 -13.51 10.95 -7.19
CA GLU A 34 -13.58 12.06 -6.24
C GLU A 34 -14.27 11.66 -4.93
N ILE A 35 -15.41 10.96 -5.01
CA ILE A 35 -16.07 10.38 -3.83
C ILE A 35 -15.15 9.38 -3.12
N GLY A 36 -14.49 8.51 -3.89
CA GLY A 36 -13.54 7.53 -3.35
C GLY A 36 -12.38 8.20 -2.60
N GLN A 37 -11.89 9.33 -3.10
CA GLN A 37 -10.86 10.11 -2.42
C GLN A 37 -11.33 10.65 -1.07
N PHE A 38 -12.55 11.17 -0.97
CA PHE A 38 -13.11 11.59 0.32
C PHE A 38 -13.21 10.41 1.30
N LEU A 39 -13.80 9.29 0.85
CA LEU A 39 -13.96 8.10 1.67
C LEU A 39 -12.62 7.48 2.11
N PHE A 40 -11.57 7.61 1.31
CA PHE A 40 -10.25 7.08 1.62
C PHE A 40 -9.65 7.70 2.91
N TYR A 41 -9.95 8.99 3.15
CA TYR A 41 -9.45 9.70 4.32
C TYR A 41 -10.49 9.78 5.45
N ASP A 42 -11.76 9.56 5.15
CA ASP A 42 -12.83 9.61 6.14
C ASP A 42 -12.81 8.40 7.08
N LYS A 43 -12.96 8.68 8.37
CA LYS A 43 -13.00 7.68 9.44
C LYS A 43 -14.41 7.13 9.66
N ILE A 44 -15.44 7.72 9.04
CA ILE A 44 -16.84 7.35 9.19
C ILE A 44 -17.10 5.88 8.86
N LEU A 45 -16.28 5.28 7.99
CA LEU A 45 -16.37 3.88 7.60
C LEU A 45 -15.80 2.91 8.65
N SER A 46 -15.08 3.41 9.66
CA SER A 46 -14.60 2.59 10.78
C SER A 46 -15.60 2.59 11.92
N GLY A 47 -15.84 1.44 12.55
CA GLY A 47 -16.83 1.32 13.64
C GLY A 47 -16.60 2.31 14.78
N ASN A 48 -15.34 2.45 15.21
CA ASN A 48 -14.93 3.39 16.27
C ASN A 48 -14.57 4.80 15.77
N ARG A 49 -14.76 5.07 14.47
CA ARG A 49 -14.53 6.37 13.82
C ARG A 49 -13.16 6.99 14.10
N ASN A 50 -12.13 6.17 14.29
CA ASN A 50 -10.78 6.65 14.62
C ASN A 50 -9.70 6.31 13.58
N ILE A 51 -10.03 5.52 12.56
CA ILE A 51 -9.12 5.05 11.51
C ILE A 51 -9.77 5.12 10.13
N SER A 52 -8.97 5.36 9.10
CA SER A 52 -9.38 5.37 7.68
C SER A 52 -8.34 4.66 6.82
N CYS A 53 -8.62 4.45 5.53
CA CYS A 53 -7.68 3.84 4.59
C CYS A 53 -6.34 4.59 4.59
N GLY A 54 -6.40 5.93 4.56
CA GLY A 54 -5.22 6.81 4.58
C GLY A 54 -4.43 6.81 5.89
N THR A 55 -4.92 6.17 6.96
CA THR A 55 -4.14 6.01 8.20
C THR A 55 -3.01 4.99 8.03
N CYS A 56 -3.28 3.87 7.34
CA CYS A 56 -2.29 2.83 7.06
C CYS A 56 -1.70 2.91 5.65
N HIS A 57 -2.36 3.61 4.72
CA HIS A 57 -1.89 3.80 3.35
C HIS A 57 -1.63 5.28 3.07
N HIS A 58 -0.72 5.87 3.85
CA HIS A 58 -0.52 7.31 3.88
C HIS A 58 0.46 7.76 2.78
N PRO A 59 0.15 8.82 2.00
CA PRO A 59 1.02 9.27 0.90
C PRO A 59 2.47 9.60 1.30
N ARG A 60 2.66 10.28 2.44
CA ARG A 60 3.99 10.58 3.02
C ARG A 60 4.90 9.37 3.24
N PHE A 61 4.34 8.16 3.34
CA PHE A 61 5.11 6.93 3.55
C PHE A 61 5.01 5.99 2.34
N GLY A 62 4.91 6.57 1.13
CA GLY A 62 4.86 5.79 -0.12
C GLY A 62 3.55 5.02 -0.31
N GLY A 63 2.45 5.45 0.33
CA GLY A 63 1.18 4.73 0.32
C GLY A 63 1.14 3.52 1.27
N ALA A 64 2.11 3.41 2.17
CA ALA A 64 2.17 2.46 3.28
C ALA A 64 2.03 3.19 4.64
N ASP A 65 2.29 2.50 5.75
CA ASP A 65 2.21 3.04 7.12
C ASP A 65 3.58 3.34 7.74
N GLY A 66 4.68 3.05 7.04
CA GLY A 66 6.04 3.26 7.56
C GLY A 66 6.41 2.35 8.75
N LEU A 67 5.64 1.29 9.01
CA LEU A 67 5.87 0.36 10.11
C LEU A 67 6.12 -1.06 9.58
N SER A 68 6.97 -1.83 10.27
CA SER A 68 7.16 -3.26 9.93
C SER A 68 5.88 -4.06 10.10
N LEU A 69 5.14 -3.81 11.19
CA LEU A 69 3.82 -4.37 11.46
C LEU A 69 2.87 -3.24 11.83
N GLY A 70 1.71 -3.18 11.18
CA GLY A 70 0.77 -2.08 11.36
C GLY A 70 0.15 -2.02 12.75
N ILE A 71 -0.32 -0.83 13.11
CA ILE A 71 -1.17 -0.57 14.28
C ILE A 71 -2.56 -0.25 13.77
N GLY A 72 -3.51 -1.15 14.04
CA GLY A 72 -4.89 -1.07 13.54
C GLY A 72 -5.72 0.01 14.22
N GLU A 73 -7.03 -0.25 14.32
CA GLU A 73 -7.98 0.55 15.08
C GLU A 73 -7.44 0.86 16.48
N GLY A 74 -7.73 2.06 17.01
CA GLY A 74 -7.40 2.46 18.38
C GLY A 74 -6.05 3.18 18.51
N GLY A 75 -5.24 3.10 17.46
CA GLY A 75 -3.92 3.72 17.44
C GLY A 75 -4.00 5.24 17.28
N ILE A 76 -3.05 5.93 17.89
CA ILE A 76 -2.96 7.39 17.89
C ILE A 76 -1.76 7.79 17.03
N GLY A 77 -1.89 8.80 16.18
CA GLY A 77 -0.83 9.23 15.26
C GLY A 77 -0.84 8.47 13.93
N VAL A 78 0.18 8.72 13.10
CA VAL A 78 0.35 8.12 11.76
C VAL A 78 1.83 7.82 11.54
N GLY A 79 2.16 6.86 10.69
CA GLY A 79 3.56 6.60 10.37
C GLY A 79 4.34 6.01 11.55
N PRO A 80 5.64 6.32 11.62
CA PRO A 80 6.48 6.02 12.79
C PRO A 80 5.96 6.59 14.11
N ASP A 81 5.18 7.67 14.08
CA ASP A 81 4.58 8.28 15.27
C ASP A 81 3.28 7.59 15.71
N ARG A 82 2.80 6.59 14.96
CA ARG A 82 1.60 5.84 15.33
C ARG A 82 1.92 4.91 16.50
N VAL A 83 1.17 5.06 17.59
CA VAL A 83 1.36 4.31 18.85
C VAL A 83 0.09 3.55 19.25
N PRO A 84 0.19 2.45 20.02
CA PRO A 84 -0.94 1.60 20.39
C PRO A 84 -1.91 2.21 21.42
N GLY A 85 -1.72 3.48 21.80
CA GLY A 85 -2.41 4.11 22.93
C GLY A 85 -1.82 3.70 24.29
N THR A 86 -2.52 4.04 25.36
CA THR A 86 -2.10 3.86 26.75
C THR A 86 -3.23 3.27 27.60
N GLY A 87 -2.92 2.76 28.79
CA GLY A 87 -3.91 2.20 29.71
C GLY A 87 -4.36 0.78 29.36
N ASP A 88 -5.48 0.37 29.94
CA ASP A 88 -6.02 -1.00 29.81
C ASP A 88 -6.55 -1.30 28.40
N ASP A 89 -6.99 -0.25 27.69
CA ASP A 89 -7.53 -0.31 26.33
C ASP A 89 -6.46 -0.25 25.24
N LYS A 90 -5.17 -0.20 25.60
CA LYS A 90 -4.09 -0.14 24.60
C LYS A 90 -4.10 -1.37 23.69
N ILE A 91 -3.72 -1.17 22.43
CA ILE A 91 -3.61 -2.24 21.45
C ILE A 91 -2.52 -3.22 21.89
N LYS A 92 -2.92 -4.46 22.19
CA LYS A 92 -2.02 -5.53 22.64
C LYS A 92 -1.35 -6.28 21.48
N LYS A 93 -1.99 -6.31 20.30
CA LYS A 93 -1.52 -7.08 19.13
C LYS A 93 -1.39 -6.17 17.91
N ARG A 94 -0.28 -6.30 17.20
CA ARG A 94 -0.05 -5.64 15.91
C ARG A 94 -0.77 -6.40 14.80
N ILE A 95 -1.04 -5.73 13.70
CA ILE A 95 -1.52 -6.40 12.48
C ILE A 95 -0.40 -7.33 12.02
N PRO A 96 -0.65 -8.64 11.81
CA PRO A 96 0.41 -9.64 11.59
C PRO A 96 1.02 -9.59 10.18
N ARG A 97 0.87 -8.46 9.48
CA ARG A 97 1.42 -8.18 8.16
C ARG A 97 1.72 -6.70 8.02
N ASN A 98 2.62 -6.38 7.09
CA ASN A 98 2.90 -5.01 6.69
C ASN A 98 1.72 -4.42 5.89
N ALA A 99 1.53 -3.10 5.98
CA ALA A 99 0.65 -2.35 5.09
C ALA A 99 1.42 -2.01 3.79
N THR A 100 1.08 -2.68 2.70
CA THR A 100 1.76 -2.49 1.41
C THR A 100 1.34 -1.18 0.74
N ALA A 101 2.20 -0.62 -0.11
CA ALA A 101 1.84 0.52 -0.96
C ALA A 101 0.63 0.20 -1.87
N LEU A 102 -0.22 1.19 -2.12
CA LEU A 102 -1.38 1.06 -3.02
C LEU A 102 -1.10 1.49 -4.47
N TRP A 103 0.09 2.03 -4.74
CA TRP A 103 0.42 2.57 -6.05
C TRP A 103 0.45 1.45 -7.10
N ASN A 104 -0.13 1.74 -8.28
CA ASN A 104 -0.20 0.83 -9.43
C ASN A 104 -0.98 -0.48 -9.22
N LEU A 105 -1.60 -0.70 -8.05
CA LEU A 105 -2.37 -1.92 -7.81
C LEU A 105 -3.56 -2.05 -8.78
N ALA A 106 -4.10 -0.96 -9.31
CA ALA A 106 -5.20 -1.01 -10.27
C ALA A 106 -4.79 -1.36 -11.72
N ALA A 107 -3.50 -1.62 -11.98
CA ALA A 107 -3.04 -1.98 -13.33
C ALA A 107 -3.55 -3.38 -13.73
N LYS A 108 -4.00 -3.52 -14.97
CA LYS A 108 -4.59 -4.75 -15.54
C LYS A 108 -3.67 -5.98 -15.48
N ILE A 109 -2.36 -5.76 -15.31
CA ILE A 109 -1.38 -6.83 -15.15
C ILE A 109 -1.64 -7.65 -13.87
N PHE A 110 -2.23 -7.01 -12.85
CA PHE A 110 -2.66 -7.66 -11.62
C PHE A 110 -4.10 -8.12 -11.79
N LYS A 111 -4.29 -9.44 -11.81
CA LYS A 111 -5.63 -10.03 -11.82
C LYS A 111 -6.11 -10.21 -10.39
N PHE A 112 -7.05 -9.39 -9.98
CA PHE A 112 -7.80 -9.63 -8.75
C PHE A 112 -8.98 -10.52 -9.09
N TYR A 113 -8.98 -11.73 -8.57
CA TYR A 113 -10.17 -12.56 -8.56
C TYR A 113 -11.12 -11.94 -7.54
N SER A 114 -12.09 -11.17 -8.02
CA SER A 114 -13.17 -10.65 -7.21
C SER A 114 -14.03 -11.83 -6.76
N MET A 115 -14.02 -12.12 -5.46
CA MET A 115 -15.02 -13.00 -4.84
C MET A 115 -16.41 -12.33 -4.79
N MET A 116 -16.52 -11.06 -5.21
CA MET A 116 -17.75 -10.26 -5.21
C MET A 116 -18.38 -10.12 -6.60
N ASP A 117 -17.77 -10.68 -7.65
CA ASP A 117 -18.33 -10.66 -9.00
C ASP A 117 -19.42 -11.73 -9.21
N ASP A 118 -19.56 -12.67 -8.26
CA ASP A 118 -20.59 -13.74 -8.25
C ASP A 118 -21.94 -13.29 -7.66
N PHE A 119 -22.10 -12.01 -7.29
CA PHE A 119 -23.36 -11.45 -6.78
C PHE A 119 -24.08 -10.53 -7.78
N ARG A 120 -23.81 -10.68 -9.08
CA ARG A 120 -24.64 -10.10 -10.15
C ARG A 120 -25.48 -11.16 -10.84
#